data_AF-A0ABF7Q7M6-F1
#
_entry.id   AF-A0ABF7Q7M6-F1
#
_cell.length_a   1.000
_cell.length_b   1.000
_cell.length_c   1.000
_cell.angle_alpha   90.00
_cell.angle_beta   90.00
_cell.angle_gamma   90.00
#
_symmetry.space_group_name_H-M   'P 1'
#
loop_
_entity.id
_entity.type
_entity.pdbx_description
1 polymer ?
#
loop_
_entity_poly.entity_id
_entity_poly.type
_entity_poly.pdbx_seq_one_letter_code
_entity_poly.pdbx_strand_id
1 'polypeptide(L)'
;MLACEKGCPSCCALRVTATAPEIFLLARYIRQIDQRAPRTALGLLSRRVQLANRTTRGLDEVERMKLREPCPFVVRGACIIHPARPLACRGHASFDRRACSQAMAGRDVDVPVSAPHIALRGLIQDALRSALAEAGLAADLYELNQGLALALDDPARERAWRDGKDSLAPARIEQPPAGQANAMLWSRAADGGAPAGDES
;
A
#
# COMPACT_ATOMS: atom_id res chain seq x y z
N MET A 1 10.66 17.48 11.78
CA MET A 1 10.46 17.61 10.31
C MET A 1 10.18 16.23 9.73
N LEU A 2 9.45 16.14 8.63
CA LEU A 2 9.15 14.86 7.98
C LEU A 2 10.44 14.23 7.42
N ALA A 3 10.69 12.96 7.69
CA ALA A 3 11.88 12.23 7.23
C ALA A 3 11.66 11.51 5.89
N CYS A 4 10.41 11.43 5.42
CA CYS A 4 10.07 10.85 4.13
C CYS A 4 10.42 11.78 2.98
N GLU A 5 11.34 11.33 2.14
CA GLU A 5 11.75 12.03 0.92
C GLU A 5 11.73 11.10 -0.30
N LYS A 6 11.81 11.70 -1.49
CA LYS A 6 12.01 10.94 -2.72
C LYS A 6 13.33 10.16 -2.61
N GLY A 7 13.29 8.85 -2.83
CA GLY A 7 14.48 7.98 -2.71
C GLY A 7 14.62 7.28 -1.36
N CYS A 8 13.62 7.34 -0.49
CA CYS A 8 13.53 6.47 0.69
C CYS A 8 12.68 5.22 0.39
N PRO A 9 13.28 4.00 0.35
CA PRO A 9 12.55 2.76 0.13
C PRO A 9 12.19 2.03 1.43
N SER A 10 12.41 2.62 2.62
CA SER A 10 12.29 1.88 3.89
C SER A 10 10.92 1.20 4.02
N CYS A 11 9.81 1.91 3.83
CA CYS A 11 8.47 1.30 3.90
C CYS A 11 8.08 0.47 2.66
N CYS A 12 8.92 0.40 1.62
CA CYS A 12 8.63 -0.29 0.36
C CYS A 12 8.87 -1.81 0.43
N ALA A 13 8.50 -2.44 1.52
CA ALA A 13 8.33 -3.89 1.67
C ALA A 13 7.06 -4.25 2.46
N LEU A 14 6.32 -3.25 2.96
CA LEU A 14 5.02 -3.44 3.59
C LEU A 14 3.97 -3.93 2.58
N ARG A 15 2.96 -4.63 3.10
CA ARG A 15 1.74 -4.91 2.32
C ARG A 15 1.05 -3.59 1.99
N VAL A 16 0.68 -3.40 0.73
CA VAL A 16 -0.03 -2.20 0.28
C VAL A 16 -1.40 -2.61 -0.23
N THR A 17 -2.41 -1.88 0.21
CA THR A 17 -3.77 -2.00 -0.31
C THR A 17 -4.15 -0.76 -1.12
N ALA A 18 -5.05 -0.94 -2.07
CA ALA A 18 -5.55 0.12 -2.93
C ALA A 18 -6.99 -0.18 -3.36
N THR A 19 -7.73 0.87 -3.70
CA THR A 19 -9.05 0.76 -4.31
C THR A 19 -8.95 0.33 -5.79
N ALA A 20 -10.05 -0.17 -6.36
CA ALA A 20 -10.10 -0.54 -7.77
C ALA A 20 -9.69 0.61 -8.74
N PRO A 21 -10.17 1.86 -8.59
CA PRO A 21 -9.72 2.98 -9.41
C PRO A 21 -8.20 3.21 -9.36
N GLU A 22 -7.59 3.12 -8.17
CA GLU A 22 -6.14 3.26 -8.02
C GLU A 22 -5.37 2.16 -8.77
N ILE A 23 -5.85 0.91 -8.69
CA ILE A 23 -5.25 -0.22 -9.40
C ILE A 23 -5.34 -0.05 -10.91
N PHE A 24 -6.51 0.31 -11.44
CA PHE A 24 -6.67 0.50 -12.89
C PHE A 24 -5.87 1.70 -13.42
N LEU A 25 -5.82 2.79 -12.66
CA LEU A 25 -4.98 3.94 -12.99
C LEU A 25 -3.49 3.56 -13.02
N LEU A 26 -3.02 2.81 -12.03
CA LEU A 26 -1.65 2.29 -11.99
C LEU A 26 -1.36 1.29 -13.10
N ALA A 27 -2.29 0.38 -13.42
CA ALA A 27 -2.12 -0.57 -14.53
C ALA A 27 -1.95 0.16 -15.87
N ARG A 28 -2.75 1.21 -16.12
CA ARG A 28 -2.57 2.09 -17.29
C ARG A 28 -1.22 2.80 -17.29
N TYR A 29 -0.80 3.33 -16.15
CA TYR A 29 0.49 4.01 -16.01
C TYR A 29 1.67 3.05 -16.28
N ILE A 30 1.61 1.83 -15.77
CA ILE A 30 2.61 0.77 -15.99
C ILE A 30 2.67 0.39 -17.47
N ARG A 31 1.53 0.20 -18.14
CA ARG A 31 1.49 -0.09 -19.59
C ARG A 31 2.16 1.02 -20.40
N GLN A 32 1.93 2.29 -20.06
CA GLN A 32 2.58 3.42 -20.73
C GLN A 32 4.10 3.43 -20.51
N ILE A 33 4.57 3.08 -19.32
CA ILE A 33 6.00 2.92 -19.03
C ILE A 33 6.59 1.79 -19.88
N ASP A 34 5.96 0.62 -19.86
CA ASP A 34 6.43 -0.58 -20.58
C ASP A 34 6.48 -0.35 -22.10
N GLN A 35 5.50 0.37 -22.67
CA GLN A 35 5.47 0.76 -24.08
C GLN A 35 6.61 1.72 -24.46
N ARG A 36 6.96 2.65 -23.57
CA ARG A 36 8.00 3.67 -23.81
C ARG A 36 9.42 3.16 -23.54
N ALA A 37 9.57 2.18 -22.66
CA ALA A 37 10.85 1.65 -22.23
C ALA A 37 10.93 0.11 -22.28
N PRO A 38 10.58 -0.54 -23.42
CA PRO A 38 10.47 -1.99 -23.50
C PRO A 38 11.82 -2.74 -23.34
N ARG A 39 12.96 -2.02 -23.31
CA ARG A 39 14.31 -2.60 -23.34
C ARG A 39 15.30 -1.96 -22.37
N THR A 40 14.92 -1.74 -21.12
CA THR A 40 15.92 -1.48 -20.07
C THR A 40 16.45 -2.81 -19.50
N ALA A 41 17.66 -2.79 -18.93
CA ALA A 41 18.26 -3.96 -18.25
C ALA A 41 17.42 -4.50 -17.07
N LEU A 42 16.38 -3.76 -16.64
CA LEU A 42 15.49 -4.12 -15.54
C LEU A 42 14.25 -4.93 -15.98
N GLY A 43 14.04 -5.11 -17.29
CA GLY A 43 12.86 -5.78 -17.85
C GLY A 43 11.58 -4.95 -17.75
N LEU A 44 10.46 -5.52 -18.23
CA LEU A 44 9.13 -4.91 -18.18
C LEU A 44 8.64 -4.79 -16.73
N LEU A 45 8.09 -3.63 -16.38
CA LEU A 45 7.54 -3.38 -15.05
C LEU A 45 6.35 -4.28 -14.74
N SER A 46 5.52 -4.56 -15.75
CA SER A 46 4.45 -5.59 -15.65
C SER A 46 4.99 -6.95 -15.21
N ARG A 47 6.12 -7.40 -15.78
CA ARG A 47 6.77 -8.67 -15.40
C ARG A 47 7.25 -8.65 -13.94
N ARG A 48 7.75 -7.51 -13.45
CA ARG A 48 8.19 -7.35 -12.06
C ARG A 48 7.01 -7.42 -11.08
N VAL A 49 5.87 -6.81 -11.43
CA VAL A 49 4.64 -6.93 -10.66
C VAL A 49 4.19 -8.39 -10.59
N GLN A 50 4.21 -9.12 -11.72
CA GLN A 50 3.85 -10.54 -11.74
C GLN A 50 4.77 -11.40 -10.88
N LEU A 51 6.08 -11.14 -10.90
CA LEU A 51 7.03 -11.85 -10.04
C LEU A 51 6.79 -11.55 -8.56
N ALA A 52 6.68 -10.27 -8.21
CA ALA A 52 6.41 -9.87 -6.83
C ALA A 52 5.10 -10.48 -6.31
N ASN A 53 4.03 -10.47 -7.12
CA ASN A 53 2.77 -11.12 -6.76
C ASN A 53 2.97 -12.62 -6.50
N ARG A 54 3.70 -13.36 -7.35
CA ARG A 54 3.96 -14.80 -7.10
C ARG A 54 4.68 -15.04 -5.78
N THR A 55 5.60 -14.16 -5.39
CA THR A 55 6.35 -14.28 -4.14
C THR A 55 5.52 -13.88 -2.92
N THR A 56 4.63 -12.89 -3.04
CA THR A 56 3.97 -12.27 -1.88
C THR A 56 2.48 -12.61 -1.72
N ARG A 57 1.87 -13.30 -2.68
CA ARG A 57 0.43 -13.62 -2.67
C ARG A 57 0.07 -14.49 -1.49
N GLY A 58 -1.01 -14.13 -0.80
CA GLY A 58 -1.51 -14.86 0.37
C GLY A 58 -0.78 -14.55 1.67
N LEU A 59 0.34 -13.82 1.63
CA LEU A 59 1.10 -13.45 2.82
C LEU A 59 0.43 -12.30 3.58
N ASP A 60 0.44 -12.41 4.91
CA ASP A 60 0.01 -11.34 5.82
C ASP A 60 1.09 -10.26 6.03
N GLU A 61 0.81 -9.24 6.84
CA GLU A 61 1.77 -8.17 7.15
C GLU A 61 3.07 -8.69 7.77
N VAL A 62 2.97 -9.63 8.71
CA VAL A 62 4.13 -10.14 9.46
C VAL A 62 5.00 -11.00 8.57
N GLU A 63 4.39 -11.88 7.78
CA GLU A 63 5.07 -12.71 6.79
C GLU A 63 5.78 -11.85 5.73
N ARG A 64 5.13 -10.79 5.24
CA ARG A 64 5.76 -9.87 4.29
C ARG A 64 6.92 -9.09 4.89
N MET A 65 6.80 -8.64 6.14
CA MET A 65 7.92 -7.99 6.84
C MET A 65 9.10 -8.96 7.05
N LYS A 66 8.84 -10.24 7.31
CA LYS A 66 9.89 -11.28 7.42
C LYS A 66 10.55 -11.57 6.08
N LEU A 67 9.77 -11.64 5.01
CA LEU A 67 10.25 -11.90 3.65
C LEU A 67 11.19 -10.79 3.15
N ARG A 68 10.92 -9.53 3.53
CA ARG A 68 11.71 -8.34 3.13
C ARG A 68 11.86 -8.14 1.62
N GLU A 69 10.98 -8.74 0.83
CA GLU A 69 10.95 -8.55 -0.61
C GLU A 69 10.59 -7.09 -0.92
N PRO A 70 11.45 -6.35 -1.65
CA PRO A 70 11.16 -4.98 -1.98
C PRO A 70 9.99 -4.88 -2.97
N CYS A 71 9.24 -3.79 -2.86
CA CYS A 71 8.16 -3.46 -3.77
C CYS A 71 8.65 -3.46 -5.23
N PRO A 72 7.88 -4.01 -6.19
CA PRO A 72 8.30 -4.13 -7.59
C PRO A 72 8.60 -2.80 -8.27
N PHE A 73 8.22 -1.67 -7.67
CA PHE A 73 8.48 -0.33 -8.19
C PHE A 73 9.78 0.31 -7.69
N VAL A 74 10.50 -0.32 -6.76
CA VAL A 74 11.79 0.20 -6.28
C VAL A 74 12.88 -0.14 -7.28
N VAL A 75 13.57 0.88 -7.80
CA VAL A 75 14.72 0.76 -8.70
C VAL A 75 15.80 1.69 -8.19
N ARG A 76 17.00 1.15 -7.96
CA ARG A 76 18.15 1.94 -7.46
C ARG A 76 17.77 2.81 -6.24
N GLY A 77 17.01 2.23 -5.30
CA GLY A 77 16.56 2.91 -4.08
C GLY A 77 15.38 3.87 -4.22
N ALA A 78 14.88 4.12 -5.44
CA ALA A 78 13.76 5.05 -5.68
C ALA A 78 12.54 4.34 -6.27
N CYS A 79 11.34 4.82 -5.92
CA CYS A 79 10.10 4.34 -6.51
C CYS A 79 9.87 4.98 -7.87
N ILE A 80 9.86 4.20 -8.94
CA ILE A 80 9.69 4.70 -10.32
C ILE A 80 8.28 5.20 -10.60
N ILE A 81 7.29 4.76 -9.83
CA ILE A 81 5.91 5.25 -9.89
C ILE A 81 5.62 6.32 -8.83
N HIS A 82 6.64 6.99 -8.28
CA HIS A 82 6.46 8.01 -7.23
C HIS A 82 5.31 9.01 -7.52
N PRO A 83 5.15 9.55 -8.74
CA PRO A 83 4.06 10.47 -9.08
C PRO A 83 2.66 9.85 -9.05
N ALA A 84 2.56 8.53 -9.16
CA ALA A 84 1.30 7.77 -9.21
C ALA A 84 1.10 6.87 -7.98
N ARG A 85 1.90 7.04 -6.91
CA ARG A 85 1.78 6.23 -5.68
C ARG A 85 0.33 6.21 -5.16
N PRO A 86 -0.19 5.04 -4.74
CA PRO A 86 -1.53 4.94 -4.17
C PRO A 86 -1.63 5.69 -2.84
N LEU A 87 -2.85 5.97 -2.40
CA LEU A 87 -3.16 6.68 -1.15
C LEU A 87 -2.48 6.03 0.05
N ALA A 88 -2.44 4.70 0.11
CA ALA A 88 -1.76 3.97 1.18
C ALA A 88 -0.26 4.33 1.28
N CYS A 89 0.43 4.48 0.15
CA CYS A 89 1.84 4.89 0.12
C CYS A 89 2.03 6.38 0.42
N ARG A 90 1.06 7.24 0.05
CA ARG A 90 1.13 8.71 0.29
C ARG A 90 0.80 9.07 1.74
N GLY A 91 -0.13 8.35 2.35
CA GLY A 91 -0.56 8.55 3.73
C GLY A 91 0.38 7.97 4.77
N HIS A 92 1.37 7.16 4.36
CA HIS A 92 2.37 6.61 5.26
C HIS A 92 3.61 7.50 5.27
N ALA A 93 3.72 8.34 6.30
CA ALA A 93 4.78 9.33 6.44
C ALA A 93 5.37 9.26 7.85
N SER A 94 6.69 9.23 8.01
CA SER A 94 7.37 9.14 9.31
C SER A 94 8.30 10.33 9.54
N PHE A 95 8.53 10.64 10.81
CA PHE A 95 9.48 11.64 11.28
C PHE A 95 10.89 11.08 11.54
N ASP A 96 11.09 9.77 11.46
CA ASP A 96 12.39 9.14 11.70
C ASP A 96 12.72 8.03 10.68
N ARG A 97 13.63 8.35 9.75
CA ARG A 97 14.13 7.41 8.74
C ARG A 97 14.91 6.25 9.35
N ARG A 98 15.66 6.49 10.44
CA ARG A 98 16.42 5.45 11.12
C ARG A 98 15.44 4.45 11.71
N ALA A 99 14.44 4.89 12.48
CA ALA A 99 13.41 4.02 13.03
C ALA A 99 12.73 3.16 11.95
N CYS A 100 12.33 3.75 10.82
CA CYS A 100 11.78 2.98 9.69
C CYS A 100 12.72 1.88 9.20
N SER A 101 14.00 2.20 8.99
CA SER A 101 14.99 1.22 8.51
C SER A 101 15.25 0.11 9.54
N GLN A 102 15.20 0.44 10.84
CA GLN A 102 15.35 -0.54 11.92
C GLN A 102 14.16 -1.50 12.00
N ALA A 103 12.94 -0.96 11.97
CA ALA A 103 11.71 -1.76 11.94
C ALA A 103 11.70 -2.71 10.74
N MET A 104 12.14 -2.23 9.57
CA MET A 104 12.21 -3.04 8.36
C MET A 104 13.34 -4.08 8.38
N ALA A 105 14.38 -3.86 9.18
CA ALA A 105 15.36 -4.86 9.52
C ALA A 105 14.87 -5.87 10.57
N GLY A 106 13.58 -5.82 10.95
CA GLY A 106 12.93 -6.71 11.92
C GLY A 106 13.23 -6.37 13.37
N ARG A 107 13.75 -5.17 13.66
CA ARG A 107 13.93 -4.73 15.04
C ARG A 107 12.60 -4.25 15.61
N ASP A 108 12.38 -4.59 16.87
CA ASP A 108 11.25 -4.07 17.63
C ASP A 108 11.57 -2.63 18.08
N VAL A 109 11.14 -1.67 17.27
CA VAL A 109 11.31 -0.24 17.53
C VAL A 109 10.02 0.48 17.23
N ASP A 110 9.72 1.51 18.01
CA ASP A 110 8.63 2.41 17.68
C ASP A 110 9.02 3.30 16.50
N VAL A 111 8.13 3.40 15.52
CA VAL A 111 8.33 4.24 14.33
C VAL A 111 7.38 5.42 14.46
N PRO A 112 7.87 6.66 14.60
CA PRO A 112 7.01 7.83 14.74
C PRO A 112 6.37 8.17 13.38
N VAL A 113 5.25 7.52 13.09
CA VAL A 113 4.43 7.76 11.90
C VAL A 113 3.49 8.94 12.16
N SER A 114 3.28 9.77 11.15
CA SER A 114 2.44 10.96 11.23
C SER A 114 0.95 10.60 11.30
N ALA A 115 0.37 10.72 12.49
CA ALA A 115 -1.06 10.54 12.71
C ALA A 115 -1.93 11.42 11.79
N PRO A 116 -1.62 12.72 11.56
CA PRO A 116 -2.37 13.52 10.58
C PRO A 116 -2.40 12.95 9.16
N HIS A 117 -1.29 12.39 8.67
CA HIS A 117 -1.24 11.77 7.33
C HIS A 117 -2.08 10.49 7.27
N ILE A 118 -2.06 9.69 8.33
CA ILE A 118 -2.89 8.49 8.46
C ILE A 118 -4.37 8.87 8.48
N ALA A 119 -4.76 9.86 9.30
CA ALA A 119 -6.13 10.32 9.44
C ALA A 119 -6.67 10.88 8.11
N LEU A 120 -5.91 11.74 7.45
CA LEU A 120 -6.29 12.31 6.15
C LEU A 120 -6.43 11.22 5.08
N ARG A 121 -5.49 10.25 5.04
CA ARG A 121 -5.61 9.08 4.16
C ARG A 121 -6.91 8.32 4.42
N GLY A 122 -7.23 8.05 5.69
CA GLY A 122 -8.46 7.34 6.08
C GLY A 122 -9.70 8.04 5.55
N LEU A 123 -9.84 9.35 5.81
CA LEU A 123 -10.95 10.16 5.35
C LEU A 123 -11.11 10.14 3.82
N ILE A 124 -10.02 10.31 3.07
CA ILE A 124 -10.06 10.28 1.59
C ILE A 124 -10.44 8.89 1.09
N GLN A 125 -9.87 7.84 1.67
CA GLN A 125 -10.14 6.46 1.27
C GLN A 125 -11.60 6.09 1.54
N ASP A 126 -12.14 6.47 2.69
CA ASP A 126 -13.53 6.18 3.06
C ASP A 126 -14.52 6.97 2.20
N ALA A 127 -14.25 8.26 1.95
CA ALA A 127 -15.04 9.07 1.04
C ALA A 127 -15.07 8.48 -0.39
N LEU A 128 -13.91 8.03 -0.90
CA LEU A 128 -13.82 7.37 -2.20
C LEU A 128 -14.62 6.07 -2.22
N ARG A 129 -14.51 5.23 -1.18
CA ARG A 129 -15.25 3.97 -1.10
C ARG A 129 -16.76 4.19 -1.01
N SER A 130 -17.22 5.14 -0.22
CA SER A 130 -18.65 5.49 -0.16
C SER A 130 -19.18 5.94 -1.52
N ALA A 131 -18.46 6.82 -2.22
CA ALA A 131 -18.85 7.26 -3.56
C ALA A 131 -18.87 6.10 -4.59
N LEU A 132 -17.93 5.16 -4.50
CA LEU A 132 -17.93 3.95 -5.34
C LEU A 132 -19.13 3.05 -5.04
N ALA A 133 -19.46 2.85 -3.77
CA ALA A 133 -20.59 2.03 -3.36
C ALA A 133 -21.93 2.64 -3.81
N GLU A 134 -22.10 3.96 -3.66
CA GLU A 134 -23.27 4.71 -4.16
C GLU A 134 -23.42 4.61 -5.69
N ALA A 135 -22.30 4.53 -6.41
CA ALA A 135 -22.28 4.33 -7.86
C ALA A 135 -22.51 2.86 -8.29
N GLY A 136 -22.73 1.93 -7.35
CA GLY A 136 -22.89 0.50 -7.66
C GLY A 136 -21.60 -0.18 -8.13
N LEU A 137 -20.44 0.41 -7.84
CA LEU A 137 -19.13 -0.12 -8.19
C LEU A 137 -18.50 -0.86 -7.01
N ALA A 138 -17.63 -1.82 -7.29
CA ALA A 138 -16.89 -2.50 -6.25
C ALA A 138 -16.01 -1.50 -5.46
N ALA A 139 -16.23 -1.45 -4.14
CA ALA A 139 -15.70 -0.42 -3.22
C ALA A 139 -14.78 -1.00 -2.14
N ASP A 140 -14.30 -2.24 -2.31
CA ASP A 140 -13.37 -2.86 -1.37
C ASP A 140 -11.93 -2.38 -1.56
N LEU A 141 -11.06 -2.80 -0.64
CA LEU A 141 -9.62 -2.68 -0.79
C LEU A 141 -9.03 -3.98 -1.31
N TYR A 142 -8.04 -3.86 -2.16
CA TYR A 142 -7.37 -4.97 -2.82
C TYR A 142 -5.88 -4.91 -2.56
N GLU A 143 -5.23 -6.07 -2.44
CA GLU A 143 -3.77 -6.16 -2.35
C GLU A 143 -3.16 -5.66 -3.67
N LEU A 144 -2.19 -4.75 -3.55
CA LEU A 144 -1.68 -3.99 -4.69
C LEU A 144 -1.01 -4.88 -5.75
N ASN A 145 -0.13 -5.80 -5.33
CA ASN A 145 0.60 -6.64 -6.28
C ASN A 145 -0.34 -7.57 -7.03
N GLN A 146 -1.29 -8.20 -6.34
CA GLN A 146 -2.26 -9.13 -6.92
C GLN A 146 -3.29 -8.40 -7.77
N GLY A 147 -3.81 -7.26 -7.31
CA GLY A 147 -4.74 -6.43 -8.07
C GLY A 147 -4.13 -5.93 -9.37
N LEU A 148 -2.88 -5.46 -9.33
CA LEU A 148 -2.15 -5.06 -10.53
C LEU A 148 -1.82 -6.24 -11.44
N ALA A 149 -1.44 -7.40 -10.88
CA ALA A 149 -1.19 -8.59 -11.67
C ALA A 149 -2.45 -9.00 -12.46
N LEU A 150 -3.63 -8.99 -11.83
CA LEU A 150 -4.91 -9.26 -12.50
C LEU A 150 -5.20 -8.21 -13.58
N ALA A 151 -5.11 -6.92 -13.23
CA ALA A 151 -5.44 -5.83 -14.12
C ALA A 151 -4.49 -5.73 -15.33
N LEU A 152 -3.22 -6.09 -15.18
CA LEU A 152 -2.22 -6.10 -16.25
C LEU A 152 -2.38 -7.31 -17.16
N ASP A 153 -2.73 -8.47 -16.61
CA ASP A 153 -2.94 -9.73 -17.34
C ASP A 153 -4.18 -9.67 -18.25
N ASP A 154 -5.29 -9.11 -17.75
CA ASP A 154 -6.52 -8.97 -18.52
C ASP A 154 -7.02 -7.51 -18.54
N PRO A 155 -6.82 -6.77 -19.66
CA PRO A 155 -7.33 -5.42 -19.83
C PRO A 155 -8.86 -5.30 -19.75
N ALA A 156 -9.62 -6.36 -19.99
CA ALA A 156 -11.08 -6.33 -19.94
C ALA A 156 -11.61 -6.15 -18.51
N ARG A 157 -10.79 -6.42 -17.48
CA ARG A 157 -11.18 -6.25 -16.06
C ARG A 157 -11.57 -4.82 -15.72
N GLU A 158 -10.91 -3.80 -16.31
CA GLU A 158 -11.29 -2.40 -16.06
C GLU A 158 -12.69 -2.11 -16.59
N ARG A 159 -13.04 -2.64 -17.77
CA ARG A 159 -14.39 -2.52 -18.34
C ARG A 159 -15.40 -3.26 -17.47
N ALA A 160 -15.12 -4.50 -17.11
CA ALA A 160 -16.00 -5.29 -16.24
C ALA A 160 -16.27 -4.60 -14.89
N TRP A 161 -15.27 -3.92 -14.32
CA TRP A 161 -15.46 -3.10 -13.11
C TRP A 161 -16.35 -1.89 -13.35
N ARG A 162 -16.16 -1.15 -14.45
CA ARG A 162 -17.06 -0.05 -14.84
C ARG A 162 -18.49 -0.51 -15.08
N ASP A 163 -18.68 -1.77 -15.48
CA ASP A 163 -19.99 -2.40 -15.65
C ASP A 163 -20.57 -2.95 -14.33
N GLY A 164 -19.97 -2.62 -13.17
CA GLY A 164 -20.47 -2.99 -11.84
C GLY A 164 -19.99 -4.34 -11.30
N LYS A 165 -19.14 -5.09 -12.02
CA LYS A 165 -18.62 -6.37 -11.54
C LYS A 165 -17.38 -6.15 -10.67
N ASP A 166 -17.21 -6.89 -9.59
CA ASP A 166 -15.90 -6.92 -8.91
C ASP A 166 -14.91 -7.82 -9.67
N SER A 167 -14.31 -7.27 -10.72
CA SER A 167 -13.31 -7.97 -11.54
C SER A 167 -11.95 -8.14 -10.84
N LEU A 168 -11.77 -7.58 -9.63
CA LEU A 168 -10.57 -7.70 -8.80
C LEU A 168 -10.80 -8.53 -7.54
N ALA A 169 -11.98 -9.13 -7.36
CA ALA A 169 -12.36 -9.91 -6.18
C ALA A 169 -11.28 -10.90 -5.67
N PRO A 170 -10.50 -11.61 -6.51
CA PRO A 170 -9.47 -12.51 -6.00
C PRO A 170 -8.35 -11.81 -5.21
N ALA A 171 -8.15 -10.51 -5.39
CA ALA A 171 -7.16 -9.70 -4.69
C ALA A 171 -7.73 -8.95 -3.48
N ARG A 172 -9.02 -9.12 -3.18
CA ARG A 172 -9.69 -8.40 -2.10
C ARG A 172 -9.04 -8.74 -0.76
N ILE A 173 -8.80 -7.73 0.07
CA ILE A 173 -8.37 -7.89 1.46
C ILE A 173 -9.58 -7.70 2.35
N GLU A 174 -9.89 -8.73 3.14
CA GLU A 174 -10.90 -8.62 4.19
C GLU A 174 -10.45 -7.57 5.20
N GLN A 175 -11.29 -6.55 5.40
CA GLN A 175 -11.06 -5.60 6.46
C GLN A 175 -11.59 -6.19 7.78
N PRO A 176 -10.87 -6.06 8.89
CA PRO A 176 -11.51 -6.26 10.19
C PRO A 176 -12.68 -5.26 10.31
N PRO A 177 -13.79 -5.66 10.95
CA PRO A 177 -14.97 -4.81 11.05
C PRO A 177 -14.62 -3.44 11.63
N ALA A 178 -15.25 -2.37 11.11
CA ALA A 178 -14.90 -0.97 11.32
C ALA A 178 -14.72 -0.55 12.81
N GLY A 179 -15.33 -1.28 13.75
CA GLY A 179 -15.17 -1.06 15.19
C GLY A 179 -13.85 -1.51 15.80
N GLN A 180 -13.11 -2.45 15.18
CA GLN A 180 -11.84 -2.97 15.71
C GLN A 180 -10.62 -2.19 15.20
N ALA A 181 -10.67 -1.66 13.98
CA ALA A 181 -9.59 -0.84 13.44
C ALA A 181 -9.41 0.47 14.23
N ASN A 182 -10.51 1.09 14.67
CA ASN A 182 -10.46 2.28 15.51
C ASN A 182 -10.00 1.93 16.94
N ALA A 183 -10.46 0.83 17.53
CA ALA A 183 -10.04 0.42 18.88
C ALA A 183 -8.52 0.20 18.99
N MET A 184 -7.86 -0.38 17.97
CA MET A 184 -6.42 -0.63 17.99
C MET A 184 -5.55 0.61 17.74
N LEU A 185 -6.09 1.61 17.04
CA LEU A 185 -5.44 2.92 16.81
C LEU A 185 -5.56 3.84 18.03
N TRP A 186 -6.68 3.78 18.76
CA TRP A 186 -6.92 4.60 19.95
C TRP A 186 -6.37 3.98 21.24
N SER A 187 -6.33 2.65 21.38
CA SER A 187 -5.71 2.00 22.55
C SER A 187 -4.21 2.29 22.63
N ARG A 188 -3.49 2.19 21.50
CA ARG A 188 -2.06 2.54 21.43
C ARG A 188 -1.79 4.03 21.64
N ALA A 189 -2.76 4.91 21.37
CA ALA A 189 -2.66 6.33 21.67
C ALA A 189 -2.95 6.64 23.15
N ALA A 190 -3.79 5.84 23.81
CA ALA A 190 -4.11 5.98 25.23
C ALA A 190 -3.03 5.38 26.14
N ASP A 191 -2.37 4.30 25.72
CA ASP A 191 -1.35 3.60 26.52
C ASP A 191 0.02 4.32 26.52
N GLY A 192 0.19 5.37 25.70
CA GLY A 192 1.43 6.16 25.59
C GLY A 192 1.56 7.30 26.62
N GLY A 193 0.75 7.32 27.68
CA GLY A 193 0.62 8.48 28.56
C GLY A 193 0.45 8.18 30.05
N ALA A 194 1.44 7.54 30.69
CA ALA A 194 1.71 7.77 32.11
C ALA A 194 3.18 7.39 32.42
N PRO A 195 4.06 8.33 32.81
CA PRO A 195 5.32 7.97 33.45
C PRO A 195 5.01 7.31 34.79
N ALA A 196 5.65 6.16 35.05
CA ALA A 196 5.65 5.54 36.36
C ALA A 196 6.20 6.55 37.37
N GLY A 197 5.33 7.01 38.28
CA GLY A 197 5.72 7.77 39.45
C GLY A 197 6.50 6.85 40.37
N ASP A 198 7.74 7.24 40.63
CA ASP A 198 8.62 6.72 41.66
C ASP A 198 8.16 7.32 43.00
N GLU A 199 7.69 6.49 43.93
CA GLU A 199 7.47 6.89 45.32
C GLU A 199 8.02 5.81 46.26
N SER A 200 9.27 6.08 46.68
CA SER A 200 9.94 5.85 47.97
C SER A 200 9.14 5.20 49.10
#